data_AF-A0A7S2NYZ6-F1
#
_entry.id   AF-A0A7S2NYZ6-F1
#
_cell.length_a   1.000
_cell.length_b   1.000
_cell.length_c   1.000
_cell.angle_alpha   90.00
_cell.angle_beta   90.00
_cell.angle_gamma   90.00
#
_symmetry.space_group_name_H-M   'P 1'
#
loop_
_entity.id
_entity.type
_entity.pdbx_description
1 polymer ?
#
loop_
_entity_poly.entity_id
_entity_poly.type
_entity_poly.pdbx_seq_one_letter_code
_entity_poly.pdbx_strand_id
1 'polypeptide(L)'
;GAGPGVIAPSAGVDIERDVKTAREQSLLGNYEASLERYEAVLGVTPEALVATLPNSERRATADRLERFQKQLREEVQLLRRITAEWADLGDFGAGAAAAGGGGSARAANEAPGKKDMLDD
;
A
#
# COMPACT_ATOMS: atom_id res chain seq x y z
N GLY A 1 33.74 30.79 1.45
CA GLY A 1 32.96 29.83 2.25
C GLY A 1 31.78 29.40 1.43
N ALA A 2 31.75 28.14 1.00
CA ALA A 2 30.59 27.52 0.38
C ALA A 2 29.99 26.58 1.43
N GLY A 3 28.77 26.85 1.89
CA GLY A 3 28.07 25.97 2.83
C GLY A 3 27.81 24.62 2.17
N PRO A 4 27.93 23.49 2.90
CA PRO A 4 27.60 22.19 2.35
C PRO A 4 26.10 22.15 2.09
N GLY A 5 25.74 22.06 0.81
CA GLY A 5 24.40 21.81 0.34
C GLY A 5 23.84 20.58 1.05
N VAL A 6 22.69 20.76 1.67
CA VAL A 6 21.83 19.70 2.18
C VAL A 6 21.50 18.81 0.98
N ILE A 7 22.16 17.64 0.89
CA ILE A 7 21.72 16.59 -0.02
C ILE A 7 20.44 16.04 0.61
N ALA A 8 19.31 16.61 0.20
CA ALA A 8 17.98 16.10 0.52
C ALA A 8 17.93 14.62 0.10
N PRO A 9 17.35 13.72 0.92
CA PRO A 9 17.09 12.37 0.48
C PRO A 9 16.27 12.43 -0.81
N SER A 10 16.72 11.66 -1.80
CA SER A 10 16.25 11.62 -3.18
C SER A 10 14.74 11.82 -3.34
N ALA A 11 14.39 12.70 -4.28
CA ALA A 11 13.08 12.92 -4.87
C ALA A 11 12.00 11.83 -4.60
N GLY A 12 10.96 12.20 -3.83
CA GLY A 12 9.61 11.64 -4.00
C GLY A 12 8.98 10.92 -2.80
N VAL A 13 9.78 10.33 -1.90
CA VAL A 13 9.26 9.55 -0.76
C VAL A 13 9.26 10.40 0.50
N ASP A 14 8.08 10.87 0.87
CA ASP A 14 7.84 11.44 2.20
C ASP A 14 7.41 10.28 3.11
N ILE A 15 8.38 9.70 3.81
CA ILE A 15 8.22 8.47 4.60
C ILE A 15 7.03 8.58 5.58
N GLU A 16 6.87 9.72 6.24
CA GLU A 16 5.79 9.90 7.22
C GLU A 16 4.44 9.97 6.52
N ARG A 17 4.34 10.73 5.43
CA ARG A 17 3.11 10.82 4.63
C ARG A 17 2.75 9.47 4.04
N ASP A 18 3.71 8.76 3.48
CA ASP A 18 3.46 7.51 2.75
C ASP A 18 3.08 6.38 3.71
N VAL A 19 3.66 6.31 4.92
CA VAL A 19 3.21 5.40 5.98
C VAL A 19 1.81 5.76 6.47
N LYS A 20 1.51 7.06 6.65
CA LYS A 20 0.17 7.49 7.03
C LYS A 20 -0.86 7.07 5.99
N THR A 21 -0.60 7.33 4.71
CA THR A 21 -1.49 6.91 3.62
C THR A 21 -1.60 5.40 3.55
N ALA A 22 -0.52 4.64 3.72
CA ALA A 22 -0.58 3.18 3.74
C ALA A 22 -1.53 2.66 4.84
N ARG A 23 -1.47 3.24 6.05
CA ARG A 23 -2.39 2.93 7.16
C ARG A 23 -3.83 3.34 6.89
N GLU A 24 -4.06 4.48 6.27
CA GLU A 24 -5.41 4.90 5.87
C GLU A 24 -6.01 3.92 4.84
N GLN A 25 -5.21 3.48 3.86
CA GLN A 25 -5.65 2.50 2.87
C GLN A 25 -5.95 1.13 3.49
N SER A 26 -5.14 0.66 4.45
CA SER A 26 -5.41 -0.61 5.14
C SER A 26 -6.72 -0.57 5.93
N LEU A 27 -7.00 0.55 6.61
CA LEU A 27 -8.26 0.73 7.35
C LEU A 27 -9.49 0.77 6.45
N LEU A 28 -9.33 1.24 5.21
CA LEU A 28 -10.40 1.27 4.20
C LEU A 28 -10.57 -0.07 3.46
N GLY A 29 -9.75 -1.09 3.77
CA GLY A 29 -9.77 -2.38 3.07
C GLY A 29 -9.00 -2.40 1.74
N ASN A 30 -8.34 -1.30 1.37
CA ASN A 30 -7.51 -1.21 0.17
C ASN A 30 -6.11 -1.79 0.42
N TYR A 31 -6.05 -3.09 0.71
CA TYR A 31 -4.85 -3.75 1.19
C TYR A 31 -3.70 -3.81 0.17
N GLU A 32 -4.00 -3.99 -1.12
CA GLU A 32 -2.98 -4.01 -2.19
C GLU A 32 -2.27 -2.65 -2.31
N ALA A 33 -3.05 -1.56 -2.40
CA ALA A 33 -2.53 -0.20 -2.44
C ALA A 33 -1.82 0.23 -1.13
N SER A 34 -2.17 -0.40 -0.01
CA SER A 34 -1.47 -0.24 1.27
C SER A 34 -0.09 -0.93 1.22
N LEU A 35 -0.05 -2.19 0.76
CA LEU A 35 1.18 -2.99 0.64
C LEU A 35 2.20 -2.35 -0.30
N GLU A 36 1.79 -1.88 -1.48
CA GLU A 36 2.68 -1.19 -2.42
C GLU A 36 3.40 0.02 -1.78
N ARG A 37 2.66 0.78 -0.96
CA ARG A 37 3.23 1.94 -0.26
C ARG A 37 4.18 1.53 0.86
N TYR A 38 3.85 0.50 1.65
CA TYR A 38 4.78 -0.01 2.66
C TYR A 38 6.06 -0.55 2.02
N GLU A 39 5.97 -1.23 0.88
CA GLU A 39 7.14 -1.74 0.15
C GLU A 39 8.02 -0.61 -0.38
N ALA A 40 7.42 0.47 -0.88
CA ALA A 40 8.16 1.67 -1.28
C ALA A 40 8.92 2.31 -0.09
N VAL A 41 8.29 2.41 1.08
CA VAL A 41 8.93 2.95 2.29
C VAL A 41 10.04 2.02 2.80
N LEU A 42 9.81 0.71 2.81
CA LEU A 42 10.80 -0.29 3.24
C LEU A 42 11.99 -0.39 2.28
N GLY A 43 11.82 0.02 1.02
CA GLY A 43 12.90 0.14 0.04
C GLY A 43 13.89 1.28 0.33
N VAL A 44 13.53 2.22 1.21
CA VAL A 44 14.45 3.29 1.64
C VAL A 44 15.46 2.74 2.65
N THR A 45 16.75 2.76 2.29
CA THR A 45 17.81 2.22 3.14
C THR A 45 18.12 3.16 4.32
N PRO A 46 18.15 2.65 5.56
CA PRO A 46 18.41 3.47 6.74
C PRO A 46 19.83 4.02 6.76
N GLU A 47 20.78 3.35 6.11
CA GLU A 47 22.16 3.83 5.94
C GLU A 47 22.22 5.14 5.16
N ALA A 48 21.39 5.30 4.13
CA ALA A 48 21.32 6.53 3.34
C ALA A 48 20.75 7.71 4.16
N LEU A 49 19.79 7.43 5.05
CA LEU A 49 19.18 8.42 5.93
C LEU A 49 20.14 8.84 7.05
N VAL A 50 20.93 7.91 7.60
CA VAL A 50 21.87 8.19 8.70
C VAL A 50 23.16 8.85 8.21
N ALA A 51 23.60 8.58 6.98
CA ALA A 51 24.82 9.13 6.41
C ALA A 51 24.85 10.67 6.36
N THR A 52 23.69 11.30 6.25
CA THR A 52 23.54 12.77 6.18
C THR A 52 23.57 13.46 7.55
N LEU A 53 23.48 12.69 8.65
CA LEU A 53 23.40 13.23 10.00
C LEU A 53 24.78 13.46 10.64
N PRO A 54 24.90 14.37 11.62
CA PRO A 54 26.08 14.51 12.46
C PRO A 54 26.40 13.22 13.23
N ASN A 55 27.68 12.89 13.40
CA ASN A 55 28.13 11.64 14.07
C ASN A 55 27.50 11.41 15.46
N SER A 56 27.25 12.48 16.21
CA SER A 56 26.61 12.44 17.54
C SER A 56 25.18 11.88 17.50
N GLU A 57 24.47 12.06 16.39
CA GLU A 57 23.07 11.68 16.22
C GLU A 57 22.90 10.37 15.45
N ARG A 58 23.92 9.96 14.68
CA ARG A 58 23.85 8.78 13.79
C ARG A 58 23.40 7.52 14.49
N ARG A 59 23.97 7.23 15.66
CA ARG A 59 23.67 5.99 16.40
C ARG A 59 22.23 5.97 16.91
N ALA A 60 21.79 7.03 17.57
CA ALA A 60 20.43 7.13 18.10
C ALA A 60 19.38 7.07 16.98
N THR A 61 19.66 7.72 15.85
CA THR A 61 18.76 7.69 14.70
C THR A 61 18.74 6.34 14.00
N ALA A 62 19.90 5.67 13.87
CA ALA A 62 19.96 4.30 13.34
C ALA A 62 19.11 3.34 14.19
N ASP A 63 19.28 3.37 15.52
CA ASP A 63 18.51 2.53 16.45
C ASP A 63 16.98 2.81 16.33
N ARG A 64 16.59 4.07 16.12
CA ARG A 64 15.19 4.44 15.92
C ARG A 64 14.65 3.95 14.58
N LEU A 65 15.41 4.10 13.50
CA LEU A 65 15.03 3.64 12.16
C LEU A 65 14.92 2.12 12.10
N GLU A 66 15.79 1.39 12.80
CA GLU A 66 15.72 -0.06 12.88
C GLU A 66 14.40 -0.52 13.53
N ARG A 67 14.03 0.09 14.68
CA ARG A 67 12.76 -0.21 15.36
C ARG A 67 11.56 0.14 14.47
N PHE A 68 11.62 1.28 13.80
CA PHE A 68 10.57 1.71 12.88
C PHE A 68 10.40 0.73 11.72
N GLN A 69 11.50 0.30 11.08
CA GLN A 69 11.43 -0.70 10.02
C GLN A 69 10.90 -2.05 10.51
N LYS A 70 11.25 -2.46 11.74
CA LYS A 70 10.70 -3.69 12.34
C LYS A 70 9.18 -3.59 12.46
N GLN A 71 8.66 -2.47 12.97
CA GLN A 71 7.22 -2.23 13.08
C GLN A 71 6.53 -2.24 11.71
N LEU A 72 7.11 -1.59 10.70
CA LEU A 72 6.54 -1.61 9.34
C LEU A 72 6.49 -3.04 8.75
N ARG A 73 7.53 -3.86 8.97
CA ARG A 73 7.53 -5.27 8.53
C ARG A 73 6.43 -6.08 9.23
N GLU A 74 6.21 -5.85 10.52
CA GLU A 74 5.11 -6.48 11.27
C GLU A 74 3.73 -6.06 10.70
N GLU A 75 3.53 -4.77 10.42
CA GLU A 75 2.30 -4.26 9.78
C GLU A 75 2.06 -4.91 8.40
N VAL A 76 3.09 -5.04 7.57
CA VAL A 76 3.01 -5.73 6.28
C VAL A 76 2.64 -7.21 6.43
N GLN A 77 3.21 -7.91 7.42
CA GLN A 77 2.86 -9.31 7.69
C GLN A 77 1.39 -9.46 8.10
N LEU A 78 0.87 -8.55 8.93
CA LEU A 78 -0.54 -8.54 9.31
C LEU A 78 -1.44 -8.30 8.09
N LEU A 79 -1.08 -7.36 7.21
CA LEU A 79 -1.80 -7.09 5.97
C LEU A 79 -1.84 -8.29 5.01
N ARG A 80 -0.71 -8.97 4.84
CA ARG A 80 -0.62 -10.20 4.04
C ARG A 80 -1.46 -11.33 4.63
N ARG A 81 -1.53 -11.42 5.96
CA ARG A 81 -2.38 -12.39 6.64
C ARG A 81 -3.86 -12.07 6.44
N ILE A 82 -4.26 -10.81 6.64
CA ILE A 82 -5.64 -10.36 6.44
C ILE A 82 -6.08 -10.66 5.00
N THR A 83 -5.27 -10.30 4.00
CA THR A 83 -5.57 -10.56 2.59
C THR A 83 -5.69 -12.05 2.27
N ALA A 84 -4.83 -12.90 2.84
CA ALA A 84 -4.95 -14.35 2.70
C ALA A 84 -6.24 -14.88 3.35
N GLU A 85 -6.55 -14.47 4.58
CA GLU A 85 -7.77 -14.88 5.28
C GLU A 85 -9.04 -14.42 4.53
N TRP A 86 -9.05 -13.22 3.93
CA TRP A 86 -10.14 -12.77 3.07
C TRP A 86 -10.29 -13.61 1.80
N ALA A 87 -9.18 -14.02 1.17
CA ALA A 87 -9.21 -14.89 0.01
C ALA A 87 -9.75 -16.30 0.37
N ASP A 88 -9.36 -16.83 1.53
CA ASP A 88 -9.78 -18.13 2.03
C ASP A 88 -11.27 -18.19 2.39
N LEU A 89 -11.87 -17.07 2.81
CA LEU A 89 -13.31 -16.98 3.08
C LEU A 89 -14.16 -17.19 1.81
N GLY A 90 -13.56 -17.06 0.62
CA GLY A 90 -14.24 -17.20 -0.65
C GLY A 90 -15.28 -16.12 -0.91
N ASP A 91 -16.01 -16.23 -2.02
CA ASP A 91 -17.05 -15.27 -2.36
C ASP A 91 -18.26 -15.50 -1.42
N PHE A 92 -18.59 -14.48 -0.61
CA PHE A 92 -19.75 -14.51 0.28
C PHE A 92 -21.04 -14.54 -0.57
N GLY A 93 -21.44 -15.74 -0.98
CA GLY A 93 -22.59 -15.97 -1.87
C GLY A 93 -22.54 -17.30 -2.63
N ALA A 94 -21.35 -17.87 -2.82
CA ALA A 94 -21.18 -19.12 -3.56
C ALA A 94 -21.83 -20.33 -2.86
N GLY A 95 -21.92 -20.30 -1.52
CA GLY A 95 -22.61 -21.34 -0.74
C GLY A 95 -24.14 -21.32 -0.86
N ALA A 96 -24.75 -20.19 -1.22
CA ALA A 96 -26.20 -20.09 -1.43
C ALA A 96 -26.62 -20.48 -2.85
N ALA A 97 -25.76 -20.24 -3.84
CA ALA A 97 -26.01 -20.61 -5.24
C ALA A 97 -25.88 -22.13 -5.50
N ALA A 98 -25.16 -22.88 -4.68
CA ALA A 98 -25.02 -24.33 -4.85
C ALA A 98 -26.28 -25.14 -4.48
N ALA A 99 -27.29 -24.51 -3.84
CA ALA A 99 -28.55 -25.17 -3.49
C ALA A 99 -29.68 -24.95 -4.53
N GLY A 100 -29.49 -24.10 -5.54
CA GLY A 100 -30.50 -23.78 -6.56
C GLY A 100 -29.99 -24.11 -7.96
N GLY A 101 -30.35 -25.28 -8.47
CA GLY A 101 -29.81 -25.82 -9.71
C GLY A 101 -30.00 -24.98 -10.97
N GLY A 102 -29.12 -25.27 -11.93
CA GLY A 102 -29.39 -25.23 -13.36
C GLY A 102 -29.44 -23.85 -14.03
N GLY A 103 -28.41 -23.51 -14.80
CA GLY A 103 -28.50 -22.38 -15.72
C GLY A 103 -27.17 -21.82 -16.19
N SER A 104 -26.51 -22.53 -17.10
CA SER A 104 -25.48 -21.95 -17.96
C SER A 104 -26.09 -20.83 -18.80
N ALA A 105 -25.60 -19.59 -18.62
CA ALA A 105 -25.55 -18.58 -19.67
C ALA A 105 -24.58 -17.46 -19.27
N ARG A 106 -23.32 -17.58 -19.73
CA ARG A 106 -22.50 -16.39 -20.02
C ARG A 106 -23.21 -15.66 -21.17
N ALA A 107 -24.07 -14.69 -20.84
CA ALA A 107 -24.62 -13.75 -21.80
C ALA A 107 -23.70 -12.53 -21.90
N ALA A 108 -23.51 -12.08 -23.13
CA ALA A 108 -22.53 -11.10 -23.55
C ALA A 108 -22.64 -9.76 -22.82
N ASN A 109 -21.46 -9.17 -22.58
CA ASN A 109 -21.30 -7.76 -22.30
C ASN A 109 -21.63 -6.98 -23.59
N GLU A 110 -22.82 -6.39 -23.67
CA GLU A 110 -23.17 -5.41 -24.70
C GLU A 110 -23.78 -4.19 -24.01
N ALA A 111 -23.00 -3.12 -23.90
CA ALA A 111 -23.47 -1.83 -23.39
C ALA A 111 -24.37 -1.17 -24.44
N PRO A 112 -25.63 -0.80 -24.13
CA PRO A 112 -26.40 0.01 -25.04
C PRO A 112 -25.80 1.42 -25.10
N GLY A 113 -25.36 1.77 -26.31
CA GLY A 113 -24.72 3.03 -26.65
C GLY A 113 -25.52 4.26 -26.24
N LYS A 114 -24.75 5.29 -25.85
CA LYS A 114 -25.21 6.67 -25.68
C LYS A 114 -25.93 7.10 -26.95
N LYS A 115 -27.18 7.51 -26.81
CA LYS A 115 -27.89 8.26 -27.86
C LYS A 115 -27.73 9.74 -27.53
N ASP A 116 -26.95 10.42 -28.34
CA ASP A 116 -26.91 11.87 -28.44
C ASP A 116 -28.34 12.41 -28.61
N MET A 117 -28.73 13.34 -27.74
CA MET A 117 -29.91 14.18 -27.89
C MET A 117 -29.46 15.63 -27.76
N LEU A 118 -28.83 16.12 -28.83
CA LEU A 118 -28.77 17.52 -29.22
C LEU A 118 -29.22 17.60 -30.68
N ASP A 119 -29.84 18.74 -31.03
CA ASP A 119 -30.37 19.16 -32.33
C ASP A 119 -31.83 18.76 -32.63
N ASP A 120 -32.80 19.57 -32.18
CA ASP A 120 -33.42 20.69 -32.94
C ASP A 120 -34.33 21.53 -32.02
#